data_AF-K8A120-F1
#
_entry.id   AF-K8A120-F1
#
_cell.length_a   1.000
_cell.length_b   1.000
_cell.length_c   1.000
_cell.angle_alpha   90.00
_cell.angle_beta   90.00
_cell.angle_gamma   90.00
#
_symmetry.space_group_name_H-M   'P 1'
#
loop_
_entity.id
_entity.type
_entity.pdbx_description
1 polymer ?
#
loop_
_entity_poly.entity_id
_entity_poly.type
_entity_poly.pdbx_seq_one_letter_code
_entity_poly.pdbx_strand_id
1 'polypeptide(L)'
;MEIRVLLASGLLALSALVAAQTTGYEYPRAEDFPEDGITFFTRDPTLLNAFDNHLSAARFFNAWSNMQNERERIKADMYFVGVMDATEGILWCPERPSKPGTLRSIAYDYFSKLSPERLKNAQAKTLIVEALKENHACK
;
A
#
# COMPACT_ATOMS: atom_id res chain seq x y z
N MET A 1 9.35 48.99 -34.06
CA MET A 1 8.32 48.91 -33.01
C MET A 1 7.69 47.52 -32.98
N GLU A 2 7.40 46.96 -34.15
CA GLU A 2 6.86 45.60 -34.39
C GLU A 2 7.51 44.44 -33.62
N ILE A 3 8.85 44.33 -33.60
CA ILE A 3 9.54 43.15 -33.04
C ILE A 3 9.39 43.07 -31.51
N ARG A 4 9.36 44.21 -30.82
CA ARG A 4 9.19 44.26 -29.35
C ARG A 4 7.77 43.88 -28.94
N VAL A 5 6.78 44.25 -29.75
CA VAL A 5 5.38 43.87 -29.56
C VAL A 5 5.22 42.37 -29.77
N LEU A 6 5.79 41.80 -30.82
CA LEU A 6 5.74 40.35 -31.08
C LEU A 6 6.43 39.52 -29.97
N LEU A 7 7.57 39.98 -29.46
CA LEU A 7 8.28 39.34 -28.35
C LEU A 7 7.45 39.39 -27.05
N ALA A 8 6.86 40.55 -26.75
CA ALA A 8 6.02 40.71 -25.56
C ALA A 8 4.76 39.82 -25.64
N SER A 9 4.12 39.74 -26.81
CA SER A 9 2.97 38.87 -27.06
C SER A 9 3.33 37.38 -26.93
N GLY A 10 4.50 36.99 -27.45
CA GLY A 10 5.00 35.61 -27.32
C GLY A 10 5.31 35.23 -25.88
N LEU A 11 5.94 36.13 -25.12
CA LEU A 11 6.23 35.92 -23.69
C LEU A 11 4.94 35.83 -22.85
N LEU A 12 3.93 36.65 -23.13
CA LEU A 12 2.62 36.58 -22.48
C LEU A 12 1.91 35.25 -22.78
N ALA A 13 1.91 34.80 -24.03
CA ALA A 13 1.31 33.52 -24.41
C ALA A 13 2.00 32.32 -23.75
N LEU A 14 3.34 32.32 -23.66
CA LEU A 14 4.08 31.29 -22.95
C LEU A 14 3.78 31.29 -21.44
N SER A 15 3.63 32.46 -20.82
CA SER A 15 3.33 32.53 -19.38
C SER A 15 1.94 31.97 -19.01
N ALA A 16 0.94 32.14 -19.88
CA ALA A 16 -0.40 31.58 -19.68
C ALA A 16 -0.43 30.05 -19.84
N LEU A 17 0.40 29.49 -20.72
CA LEU A 17 0.53 28.04 -20.90
C LEU A 17 1.21 27.37 -19.70
N VAL A 18 2.17 28.05 -19.04
CA VAL A 18 2.83 27.55 -17.84
C VAL A 18 1.89 27.51 -16.63
N ALA A 19 0.99 28.51 -16.50
CA ALA A 19 -0.02 28.52 -15.45
C ALA A 19 -1.11 27.44 -15.63
N ALA A 20 -1.38 27.00 -16.87
CA ALA A 20 -2.35 25.93 -17.14
C ALA A 20 -1.83 24.52 -16.80
N GLN A 21 -0.52 24.36 -16.62
CA GLN A 21 0.12 23.08 -16.26
C GLN A 21 0.41 22.95 -14.75
N THR A 22 0.02 23.92 -13.93
CA THR A 22 0.01 23.68 -12.48
C THR A 22 -1.13 22.74 -12.18
N THR A 23 -0.85 21.44 -12.20
CA THR A 23 -1.66 20.44 -11.49
C THR A 23 -1.76 20.92 -10.05
N GLY A 24 -2.88 21.56 -9.70
CA GLY A 24 -3.16 21.94 -8.32
C GLY A 24 -3.10 20.67 -7.50
N TYR A 25 -2.13 20.58 -6.60
CA TYR A 25 -2.09 19.50 -5.62
C TYR A 25 -3.20 19.81 -4.62
N GLU A 26 -4.40 19.30 -4.89
CA GLU A 26 -5.47 19.32 -3.91
C GLU A 26 -5.08 18.32 -2.81
N TYR A 27 -4.76 18.86 -1.63
CA TYR A 27 -4.55 18.01 -0.46
C TYR A 27 -5.81 17.17 -0.27
N PRO A 28 -5.70 15.83 -0.20
CA PRO A 28 -6.87 15.00 0.03
C PRO A 28 -7.55 15.46 1.31
N ARG A 29 -8.87 15.67 1.25
CA ARG A 29 -9.66 16.02 2.44
C ARG A 29 -9.34 15.03 3.55
N ALA A 30 -9.11 15.54 4.76
CA ALA A 30 -8.95 14.74 5.97
C ALA A 30 -10.28 14.14 6.46
N GLU A 31 -11.32 14.15 5.62
CA GLU A 31 -12.58 13.47 5.88
C GLU A 31 -12.40 12.00 5.54
N ASP A 32 -12.75 11.11 6.47
CA ASP A 32 -12.77 9.69 6.20
C ASP A 32 -13.68 9.42 5.00
N PHE A 33 -13.20 8.57 4.10
CA PHE A 33 -14.07 8.01 3.08
C PHE A 33 -15.18 7.22 3.79
N PRO A 34 -16.43 7.21 3.28
CA PRO A 34 -17.53 6.50 3.93
C PRO A 34 -17.17 5.05 4.31
N GLU A 35 -16.41 4.38 3.43
CA GLU A 35 -15.94 3.02 3.58
C GLU A 35 -14.89 2.82 4.69
N ASP A 36 -14.13 3.87 5.00
CA ASP A 36 -13.10 3.91 6.05
C ASP A 36 -13.64 4.45 7.38
N GLY A 37 -14.93 4.83 7.41
CA GLY A 37 -15.55 5.44 8.57
C GLY A 37 -15.44 4.57 9.82
N ILE A 38 -15.10 5.21 10.95
CA ILE A 38 -15.00 4.55 12.26
C ILE A 38 -16.35 4.19 12.88
N THR A 39 -17.46 4.57 12.24
CA THR A 39 -18.81 4.24 12.70
C THR A 39 -19.33 2.97 12.05
N PHE A 40 -20.02 2.13 12.82
CA PHE A 40 -20.50 0.83 12.36
C PHE A 40 -21.44 0.90 11.14
N PHE A 41 -22.19 2.00 10.99
CA PHE A 41 -23.25 2.12 9.99
C PHE A 41 -22.78 2.45 8.57
N THR A 42 -21.61 3.06 8.41
CA THR A 42 -21.08 3.45 7.09
C THR A 42 -19.99 2.50 6.58
N ARG A 43 -19.52 1.58 7.44
CA ARG A 43 -18.39 0.69 7.12
C ARG A 43 -18.76 -0.37 6.10
N ASP A 44 -17.93 -0.54 5.08
CA ASP A 44 -17.98 -1.70 4.21
C ASP A 44 -17.25 -2.89 4.88
N PRO A 45 -17.96 -3.96 5.29
CA PRO A 45 -17.32 -5.10 5.95
C PRO A 45 -16.44 -5.92 5.01
N THR A 46 -16.50 -5.70 3.70
CA THR A 46 -15.69 -6.43 2.71
C THR A 46 -14.28 -5.86 2.54
N LEU A 47 -14.08 -4.60 2.96
CA LEU A 47 -12.81 -3.88 2.87
C LEU A 47 -12.01 -3.92 4.17
N LEU A 48 -10.68 -3.91 4.05
CA LEU A 48 -9.76 -3.83 5.17
C LEU A 48 -9.97 -2.54 5.95
N ASN A 49 -9.95 -2.67 7.27
CA ASN A 49 -10.05 -1.52 8.17
C ASN A 49 -9.31 -1.78 9.49
N ALA A 50 -9.16 -0.75 10.31
CA ALA A 50 -8.42 -0.79 11.57
C ALA A 50 -9.03 -1.75 12.63
N PHE A 51 -10.30 -2.15 12.47
CA PHE A 51 -10.99 -3.03 13.41
C PHE A 51 -10.92 -4.50 13.04
N ASP A 52 -10.18 -4.86 11.97
CA ASP A 52 -9.97 -6.25 11.55
C ASP A 52 -9.02 -6.99 12.48
N ASN A 53 -9.48 -7.23 13.71
CA ASN A 53 -8.83 -8.08 14.69
C ASN A 53 -8.80 -9.52 14.18
N HIS A 54 -7.70 -10.24 14.42
CA HIS A 54 -7.52 -11.62 13.94
C HIS A 54 -7.62 -11.77 12.40
N LEU A 55 -7.12 -10.79 11.65
CA LEU A 55 -7.13 -10.79 10.17
C LEU A 55 -6.68 -12.12 9.56
N SER A 56 -7.57 -12.77 8.81
CA SER A 56 -7.27 -14.00 8.07
C SER A 56 -6.32 -13.73 6.90
N ALA A 57 -5.51 -14.72 6.55
CA ALA A 57 -4.59 -14.62 5.43
C ALA A 57 -5.32 -14.44 4.09
N ALA A 58 -6.48 -15.06 3.92
CA ALA A 58 -7.31 -14.89 2.73
C ALA A 58 -7.80 -13.44 2.55
N ARG A 59 -8.29 -12.81 3.62
CA ARG A 59 -8.77 -11.42 3.58
C ARG A 59 -7.63 -10.45 3.32
N PHE A 60 -6.51 -10.63 4.02
CA PHE A 60 -5.28 -9.87 3.76
C PHE A 60 -4.83 -10.01 2.31
N PHE A 61 -4.68 -11.24 1.80
CA PHE A 61 -4.14 -11.47 0.46
C PHE A 61 -5.07 -10.97 -0.64
N ASN A 62 -6.39 -11.07 -0.46
CA ASN A 62 -7.36 -10.49 -1.38
C ASN A 62 -7.17 -8.98 -1.51
N ALA A 63 -7.05 -8.25 -0.39
CA ALA A 63 -6.79 -6.82 -0.41
C ALA A 63 -5.39 -6.48 -0.97
N TRP A 64 -4.38 -7.26 -0.61
CA TRP A 64 -3.00 -7.02 -1.02
C TRP A 64 -2.73 -7.25 -2.51
N SER A 65 -3.49 -8.16 -3.13
CA SER A 65 -3.43 -8.49 -4.57
C SER A 65 -4.48 -7.76 -5.41
N ASN A 66 -5.33 -6.93 -4.81
CA ASN A 66 -6.37 -6.19 -5.52
C ASN A 66 -5.77 -5.05 -6.36
N MET A 67 -5.65 -5.28 -7.66
CA MET A 67 -5.10 -4.27 -8.59
C MET A 67 -6.07 -3.14 -8.92
N GLN A 68 -7.37 -3.33 -8.65
CA GLN A 68 -8.42 -2.34 -8.92
C GLN A 68 -8.65 -1.41 -7.73
N ASN A 69 -8.16 -1.76 -6.54
CA ASN A 69 -8.31 -0.96 -5.33
C ASN A 69 -6.96 -0.70 -4.67
N GLU A 70 -6.31 0.39 -5.12
CA GLU A 70 -5.03 0.82 -4.56
C GLU A 70 -5.10 1.10 -3.05
N ARG A 71 -6.21 1.65 -2.56
CA ARG A 71 -6.39 1.95 -1.14
C ARG A 71 -6.32 0.68 -0.29
N GLU A 72 -7.00 -0.38 -0.70
CA GLU A 72 -6.94 -1.68 -0.02
C GLU A 72 -5.54 -2.28 -0.04
N ARG A 73 -4.84 -2.14 -1.16
CA ARG A 73 -3.45 -2.58 -1.28
C ARG A 73 -2.53 -1.81 -0.33
N ILE A 74 -2.69 -0.48 -0.23
CA ILE A 74 -1.93 0.36 0.70
C ILE A 74 -2.20 -0.05 2.15
N LYS A 75 -3.46 -0.27 2.53
CA LYS A 75 -3.80 -0.75 3.88
C LYS A 75 -3.16 -2.11 4.19
N ALA A 76 -3.18 -3.04 3.24
CA ALA A 76 -2.53 -4.33 3.37
C ALA A 76 -0.99 -4.17 3.47
N ASP A 77 -0.38 -3.29 2.66
CA ASP A 77 1.05 -2.97 2.76
C ASP A 77 1.39 -2.39 4.15
N MET A 78 0.54 -1.52 4.72
CA MET A 78 0.74 -1.00 6.08
C MET A 78 0.61 -2.09 7.17
N TYR A 79 -0.35 -3.01 7.03
CA TYR A 79 -0.43 -4.18 7.92
C TYR A 79 0.85 -5.04 7.82
N PHE A 80 1.33 -5.28 6.60
CA PHE A 80 2.56 -6.05 6.36
C PHE A 80 3.78 -5.39 7.01
N VAL A 81 3.96 -4.08 6.85
CA VAL A 81 5.02 -3.32 7.54
C VAL A 81 4.89 -3.43 9.06
N GLY A 82 3.68 -3.31 9.62
CA GLY A 82 3.47 -3.49 11.04
C GLY A 82 3.86 -4.89 11.56
N VAL A 83 3.61 -5.94 10.78
CA VAL A 83 4.05 -7.31 11.12
C VAL A 83 5.58 -7.43 11.03
N MET A 84 6.21 -6.85 10.00
CA MET A 84 7.66 -6.85 9.87
C MET A 84 8.31 -6.19 11.09
N ASP A 85 7.92 -4.96 11.42
CA ASP A 85 8.48 -4.20 12.55
C ASP A 85 8.31 -4.93 13.88
N ALA A 86 7.17 -5.61 14.08
CA ALA A 86 6.90 -6.34 15.31
C ALA A 86 7.67 -7.66 15.45
N THR A 87 8.27 -8.17 14.36
CA THR A 87 8.83 -9.54 14.32
C THR A 87 10.27 -9.63 13.83
N GLU A 88 10.79 -8.58 13.18
CA GLU A 88 12.18 -8.47 12.75
C GLU A 88 13.14 -8.61 13.95
N GLY A 89 14.20 -9.40 13.78
CA GLY A 89 15.22 -9.63 14.81
C GLY A 89 14.78 -10.55 15.96
N ILE A 90 13.50 -10.93 16.00
CA ILE A 90 12.94 -11.83 17.02
C ILE A 90 12.56 -13.16 16.40
N LEU A 91 11.76 -13.14 15.34
CA LEU A 91 11.23 -14.34 14.68
C LEU A 91 11.92 -14.63 13.36
N TRP A 92 12.45 -13.61 12.69
CA TRP A 92 13.20 -13.71 11.44
C TRP A 92 14.22 -12.56 11.38
N CYS A 93 15.32 -12.75 10.68
CA CYS A 93 16.46 -11.83 10.69
C CYS A 93 16.87 -11.50 9.25
N PRO A 94 16.66 -10.27 8.76
CA PRO A 94 17.01 -9.91 7.40
C PRO A 94 18.53 -9.95 7.20
N GLU A 95 18.94 -10.36 6.01
CA GLU A 95 20.28 -10.04 5.53
C GLU A 95 20.35 -8.53 5.25
N ARG A 96 21.36 -7.85 5.80
CA ARG A 96 21.57 -6.42 5.58
C ARG A 96 22.79 -6.19 4.67
N PRO A 97 22.69 -5.31 3.66
CA PRO A 97 21.50 -4.55 3.24
C PRO A 97 20.54 -5.37 2.36
N SER A 98 19.23 -5.24 2.56
CA SER A 98 18.20 -5.84 1.69
C SER A 98 17.77 -4.85 0.60
N LYS A 99 17.45 -5.36 -0.59
CA LYS A 99 16.91 -4.50 -1.66
C LYS A 99 15.47 -4.08 -1.32
N PRO A 100 15.07 -2.84 -1.64
CA PRO A 100 13.68 -2.40 -1.47
C PRO A 100 12.72 -3.37 -2.16
N GLY A 101 11.65 -3.74 -1.46
CA GLY A 101 10.61 -4.64 -1.98
C GLY A 101 10.94 -6.14 -1.94
N THR A 102 12.17 -6.56 -1.60
CA THR A 102 12.51 -8.00 -1.55
C THR A 102 11.64 -8.77 -0.57
N LEU A 103 11.50 -8.30 0.68
CA LEU A 103 10.69 -8.98 1.69
C LEU A 103 9.21 -9.06 1.28
N ARG A 104 8.71 -7.99 0.65
CA ARG A 104 7.36 -7.94 0.10
C ARG A 104 7.18 -9.00 -0.99
N SER A 105 8.14 -9.13 -1.91
CA SER A 105 8.11 -10.13 -2.98
C SER A 105 8.14 -11.54 -2.42
N ILE A 106 9.02 -11.83 -1.46
CA ILE A 106 9.12 -13.14 -0.80
C ILE A 106 7.79 -13.54 -0.17
N ALA A 107 7.20 -12.63 0.61
CA ALA A 107 5.91 -12.87 1.25
C ALA A 107 4.78 -13.02 0.21
N TYR A 108 4.74 -12.19 -0.83
CA TYR A 108 3.73 -12.30 -1.87
C TYR A 108 3.81 -13.65 -2.61
N ASP A 109 5.02 -14.04 -3.02
CA ASP A 109 5.26 -15.31 -3.71
C ASP A 109 4.88 -16.51 -2.84
N TYR A 110 5.15 -16.44 -1.53
CA TYR A 110 4.73 -17.44 -0.57
C TYR A 110 3.19 -17.58 -0.56
N PHE A 111 2.48 -16.47 -0.34
CA PHE A 111 1.01 -16.47 -0.30
C PHE A 111 0.37 -16.96 -1.61
N SER A 112 0.95 -16.60 -2.76
CA SER A 112 0.43 -17.00 -4.08
C SER A 112 0.42 -18.52 -4.32
N LYS A 113 1.25 -19.27 -3.58
CA LYS A 113 1.39 -20.72 -3.70
C LYS A 113 0.55 -21.49 -2.69
N LEU A 114 -0.05 -20.82 -1.70
CA LEU A 114 -0.81 -21.48 -0.64
C LEU A 114 -2.19 -21.92 -1.14
N SER A 115 -2.69 -23.02 -0.58
CA SER A 115 -4.04 -23.47 -0.88
C SER A 115 -5.10 -22.49 -0.33
N PRO A 116 -6.28 -22.37 -0.98
CA PRO A 116 -7.37 -21.54 -0.48
C PRO A 116 -7.80 -21.91 0.95
N GLU A 117 -7.70 -23.19 1.33
CA GLU A 117 -8.00 -23.65 2.68
C GLU A 117 -6.99 -23.13 3.70
N ARG A 118 -5.69 -23.19 3.39
CA ARG A 118 -4.64 -22.64 4.26
C ARG A 118 -4.82 -21.14 4.46
N LEU A 119 -5.12 -20.40 3.40
CA LEU A 119 -5.36 -18.96 3.46
C LEU A 119 -6.60 -18.62 4.31
N LYS A 120 -7.67 -19.42 4.25
CA LYS A 120 -8.87 -19.20 5.06
C LYS A 120 -8.65 -19.49 6.54
N ASN A 121 -7.89 -20.52 6.87
CA ASN A 121 -7.76 -21.02 8.23
C ASN A 121 -6.63 -20.36 9.05
N ALA A 122 -5.64 -19.76 8.38
CA ALA A 122 -4.51 -19.12 9.05
C ALA A 122 -4.68 -17.59 9.16
N GLN A 123 -4.03 -17.00 10.16
CA GLN A 123 -3.91 -15.56 10.30
C GLN A 123 -2.84 -15.00 9.36
N ALA A 124 -3.06 -13.80 8.84
CA ALA A 124 -2.12 -13.14 7.94
C ALA A 124 -0.72 -12.99 8.56
N LYS A 125 -0.63 -12.50 9.80
CA LYS A 125 0.66 -12.37 10.52
C LYS A 125 1.44 -13.67 10.61
N THR A 126 0.75 -14.80 10.80
CA THR A 126 1.39 -16.11 10.94
C THR A 126 2.05 -16.50 9.63
N LEU A 127 1.34 -16.38 8.51
CA LEU A 127 1.87 -16.75 7.20
C LEU A 127 2.94 -15.76 6.71
N ILE A 128 2.85 -14.48 7.07
CA ILE A 128 3.91 -13.50 6.81
C ILE A 128 5.21 -13.95 7.50
N VAL A 129 5.15 -14.29 8.79
CA VAL A 129 6.32 -14.74 9.54
C VAL A 129 6.85 -16.07 9.00
N GLU A 130 5.98 -17.02 8.64
CA GLU A 130 6.37 -18.28 7.99
C GLU A 130 7.16 -18.01 6.70
N ALA A 131 6.64 -17.17 5.80
CA ALA A 131 7.30 -16.80 4.55
C ALA A 131 8.70 -16.20 4.76
N LEU A 132 8.83 -15.32 5.76
CA LEU A 132 10.10 -14.65 6.06
C LEU A 132 11.09 -15.62 6.69
N LYS A 133 10.65 -16.52 7.57
CA LYS A 133 11.51 -17.55 8.18
C LYS A 133 12.11 -18.51 7.16
N GLU A 134 11.37 -18.86 6.11
CA GLU A 134 11.89 -19.76 5.06
C GLU A 134 13.13 -19.20 4.35
N ASN A 135 13.29 -17.88 4.32
CA ASN A 135 14.39 -17.21 3.61
C ASN A 135 15.37 -16.49 4.54
N HIS A 136 14.92 -16.15 5.76
CA HIS A 136 15.62 -15.27 6.69
C HIS A 136 15.51 -15.78 8.14
N ALA A 137 15.76 -17.07 8.36
CA ALA A 137 15.84 -17.62 9.71
C ALA A 137 16.96 -16.92 10.52
N CYS A 138 16.66 -16.55 11.76
CA CYS A 138 17.69 -16.05 12.68
C CYS A 138 18.70 -17.15 13.03
N LYS A 139 19.96 -16.74 13.20
CA LYS A 139 21.06 -17.62 13.63
C LYS A 139 21.20 -17.63 15.14
#